data_AF-K3XD52-F1
#
_entry.id   AF-K3XD52-F1
#
_cell.length_a   1.000
_cell.length_b   1.000
_cell.length_c   1.000
_cell.angle_alpha   90.00
_cell.angle_beta   90.00
_cell.angle_gamma   90.00
#
_symmetry.space_group_name_H-M   'P 1'
#
loop_
_entity.id
_entity.type
_entity.pdbx_description
1 polymer ?
#
loop_
_entity_poly.entity_id
_entity_poly.type
_entity_poly.pdbx_seq_one_letter_code
_entity_poly.pdbx_strand_id
1 'polypeptide(L)' 'MRLQGRFFSLRQGKLSLERYIQEMRSLCAAITTSPLPESVKVLAFLNGLNSGPVRQELYLIKVKNAEEEE' A
#
# COMPACT_ATOMS: atom_id res chain seq x y z
N MET A 1 -5.28 -13.18 -12.18
CA MET A 1 -3.86 -13.15 -11.75
C MET A 1 -3.06 -11.93 -12.23
N ARG A 2 -3.27 -11.40 -13.45
CA ARG A 2 -2.45 -10.29 -14.00
C ARG A 2 -2.53 -8.96 -13.21
N LEU A 3 -3.68 -8.65 -12.62
CA LEU A 3 -3.87 -7.40 -11.85
C LEU A 3 -3.26 -7.44 -10.45
N GLN A 4 -3.38 -8.58 -9.74
CA GLN A 4 -2.72 -8.78 -8.45
C GLN A 4 -1.18 -8.72 -8.61
N GLY A 5 -0.63 -9.32 -9.66
CA GLY A 5 0.80 -9.19 -9.97
C GLY A 5 1.22 -7.73 -10.21
N ARG A 6 0.42 -6.96 -10.98
CA ARG A 6 0.68 -5.53 -11.21
C ARG A 6 0.58 -4.71 -9.92
N PHE A 7 -0.35 -5.05 -9.03
CA PHE A 7 -0.50 -4.42 -7.71
C PHE A 7 0.77 -4.62 -6.86
N PHE A 8 1.27 -5.85 -6.75
CA PHE A 8 2.49 -6.13 -5.98
C PHE A 8 3.78 -5.59 -6.62
N SER A 9 3.81 -5.40 -7.94
CA SER A 9 4.96 -4.82 -8.65
C SER A 9 4.96 -3.30 -8.69
N LEU A 10 3.84 -2.64 -8.37
CA LEU A 10 3.78 -1.19 -8.39
C LEU A 10 4.69 -0.61 -7.30
N ARG A 11 5.48 0.39 -7.68
CA ARG A 11 6.37 1.16 -6.81
C ARG A 11 6.10 2.65 -7.04
N GLN A 12 6.25 3.46 -6.01
CA GLN A 12 6.14 4.91 -6.10
C GLN A 12 7.21 5.45 -7.07
N GLY A 13 8.48 5.10 -6.88
CA GLY A 13 9.55 5.48 -7.81
C GLY A 13 9.62 7.00 -8.00
N LYS A 14 9.35 7.48 -9.22
CA LYS A 14 9.29 8.92 -9.55
C LYS A 14 7.88 9.52 -9.50
N LEU A 15 6.86 8.71 -9.19
CA LEU A 15 5.46 9.15 -9.09
C LEU A 15 5.27 10.02 -7.85
N SER A 16 4.42 11.04 -7.97
CA SER A 16 3.91 11.74 -6.79
C SER A 16 3.13 10.77 -5.89
N LEU A 17 3.09 11.06 -4.59
CA LEU A 17 2.38 10.23 -3.63
C LEU A 17 0.89 10.09 -4.01
N GLU A 18 0.26 11.18 -4.42
CA GLU A 18 -1.14 11.20 -4.87
C GLU A 18 -1.35 10.27 -6.08
N ARG A 19 -0.48 10.33 -7.09
CA ARG A 19 -0.59 9.49 -8.27
C ARG A 19 -0.38 8.02 -7.93
N TYR A 20 0.58 7.72 -7.05
CA TYR A 20 0.80 6.36 -6.56
C TYR A 20 -0.42 5.81 -5.80
N ILE A 21 -1.02 6.60 -4.91
CA ILE A 21 -2.25 6.23 -4.19
C ILE A 21 -3.40 5.97 -5.17
N GLN A 22 -3.59 6.83 -6.16
CA GLN A 22 -4.68 6.68 -7.12
C GLN A 22 -4.53 5.44 -8.02
N GLU A 23 -3.31 5.12 -8.43
CA GLU A 23 -3.01 3.89 -9.19
C GLU A 23 -3.24 2.64 -8.32
N MET A 24 -2.80 2.65 -7.06
CA MET A 24 -3.09 1.57 -6.09
C MET A 24 -4.59 1.35 -5.91
N ARG A 25 -5.36 2.42 -5.70
CA ARG A 25 -6.83 2.34 -5.56
C ARG A 25 -7.50 1.78 -6.81
N SER A 26 -7.07 2.22 -7.99
CA SER A 26 -7.58 1.74 -9.27
C SER A 26 -7.33 0.24 -9.45
N LEU A 27 -6.14 -0.24 -9.09
CA LEU A 27 -5.80 -1.66 -9.13
C LEU A 27 -6.61 -2.48 -8.12
N CYS A 28 -6.80 -1.98 -6.89
CA CYS A 28 -7.68 -2.61 -5.90
C CYS A 28 -9.12 -2.74 -6.39
N ALA A 29 -9.68 -1.66 -6.97
CA ALA A 29 -11.04 -1.67 -7.51
C ALA A 29 -11.20 -2.65 -8.69
N ALA A 30 -10.15 -2.84 -9.50
CA ALA A 30 -10.16 -3.79 -10.60
C ALA A 30 -9.99 -5.26 -10.15
N ILE A 31 -9.48 -5.54 -8.95
CA ILE A 31 -9.34 -6.89 -8.39
C ILE A 31 -10.65 -7.30 -7.70
N THR A 32 -11.64 -7.73 -8.49
CA THR A 32 -12.98 -8.11 -7.98
C THR A 32 -13.14 -9.61 -7.73
N THR A 33 -12.42 -10.47 -8.46
CA THR A 33 -12.66 -11.93 -8.47
C THR A 33 -11.92 -12.70 -7.38
N SER A 34 -11.12 -12.02 -6.56
CA SER A 34 -10.43 -12.56 -5.38
C SER A 34 -9.80 -11.36 -4.66
N PRO A 35 -10.59 -10.62 -3.86
CA PRO A 35 -10.11 -9.43 -3.20
C PRO A 35 -8.97 -9.80 -2.24
N LEU A 36 -7.89 -9.02 -2.30
CA LEU A 36 -6.77 -9.20 -1.39
C LEU A 36 -7.21 -8.92 0.06
N PRO A 37 -6.66 -9.61 1.07
CA PRO A 37 -6.84 -9.22 2.46
C PRO A 37 -6.35 -7.79 2.70
N GLU A 38 -7.00 -7.05 3.60
CA GLU A 38 -6.66 -5.65 3.85
C GLU A 38 -5.22 -5.48 4.36
N SER A 39 -4.78 -6.38 5.24
CA SER A 39 -3.41 -6.45 5.73
C SER A 39 -2.39 -6.58 4.59
N VAL A 40 -2.69 -7.39 3.58
CA VAL A 40 -1.85 -7.60 2.39
C VAL A 40 -1.83 -6.35 1.51
N LYS A 41 -2.96 -5.66 1.33
CA LYS A 41 -3.02 -4.40 0.58
C LYS A 41 -2.19 -3.31 1.25
N VAL A 42 -2.34 -3.15 2.57
CA VAL A 42 -1.60 -2.16 3.37
C VAL A 42 -0.10 -2.45 3.32
N LEU A 43 0.30 -3.72 3.50
CA LEU A 43 1.70 -4.11 3.44
C LEU A 43 2.29 -3.89 2.04
N ALA A 44 1.56 -4.20 0.97
CA ALA A 44 2.01 -3.94 -0.40
C ALA A 44 2.13 -2.44 -0.70
N PHE A 45 1.16 -1.64 -0.24
CA PHE A 45 1.16 -0.18 -0.38
C PHE A 45 2.41 0.42 0.30
N LEU A 46 2.62 0.09 1.58
CA LEU A 46 3.79 0.52 2.34
C LEU A 46 5.08 0.05 1.68
N ASN A 47 5.10 -1.19 1.19
CA ASN A 47 6.29 -1.74 0.55
C ASN A 47 6.65 -1.01 -0.74
N GLY A 48 5.66 -0.54 -1.50
CA GLY A 48 5.91 0.17 -2.75
C GLY A 48 6.23 1.65 -2.60
N LEU A 49 6.03 2.26 -1.42
CA LEU A 49 6.51 3.62 -1.14
C LEU A 49 8.03 3.69 -1.20
N ASN A 50 8.56 4.82 -1.67
CA ASN A 50 10.01 5.06 -1.61
C ASN A 50 10.46 5.02 -0.14
N SER A 51 11.59 4.36 0.13
CA SER A 51 12.25 4.42 1.43
C SER A 51 12.68 5.86 1.72
N GLY A 52 11.93 6.52 2.62
CA GLY A 52 12.07 7.91 3.03
C GLY A 52 11.21 8.20 4.27
N PRO A 53 11.14 9.44 4.75
CA PRO A 53 10.47 9.80 6.03
C PRO A 53 9.02 9.32 6.11
N VAL A 54 8.28 9.28 4.99
CA VAL A 54 6.89 8.79 4.91
C VAL A 54 6.76 7.32 5.35
N ARG A 55 7.74 6.46 5.02
CA ARG A 55 7.72 5.04 5.42
C ARG A 55 7.99 4.89 6.92
N GLN A 56 8.84 5.74 7.50
CA GLN A 56 9.09 5.80 8.94
C GLN A 56 7.90 6.36 9.71
N GLU A 57 7.28 7.45 9.24
CA GLU A 57 6.09 8.02 9.88
C GLU A 57 4.92 7.04 9.88
N LEU A 58 4.66 6.36 8.75
CA LEU A 58 3.60 5.34 8.69
C LEU A 58 3.88 4.13 9.59
N TYR A 59 5.16 3.74 9.75
CA TYR A 59 5.55 2.71 10.71
C TYR A 59 5.28 3.17 12.15
N LEU A 60 5.66 4.40 12.50
CA LEU A 60 5.42 4.97 13.83
C LEU A 60 3.92 5.10 14.14
N ILE A 61 3.11 5.51 13.17
CA ILE A 61 1.64 5.57 13.31
C ILE A 61 1.08 4.16 13.52
N LYS A 62 1.57 3.15 12.78
CA LYS A 62 1.14 1.76 12.94
C LYS A 62 1.49 1.22 14.33
N VAL A 63 2.69 1.49 14.83
CA VAL A 63 3.13 1.07 16.17
C VAL A 63 2.29 1.74 17.25
N LYS A 64 2.06 3.05 17.15
CA LYS A 64 1.22 3.78 18.12
C LYS A 64 -0.22 3.28 18.18
N ASN A 65 -0.82 2.96 17.03
CA ASN A 65 -2.18 2.38 17.02
C ASN A 65 -2.21 0.95 17.58
N ALA A 66 -1.11 0.20 17.50
CA ALA A 66 -1.03 -1.14 18.11
C ALA A 66 -0.87 -1.07 19.64
N GLU A 67 -0.40 0.04 20.19
CA GLU A 67 -0.30 0.29 21.64
C GLU A 67 -1.61 0.83 22.25
N GLU A 68 -2.55 1.33 21.44
CA GLU A 68 -3.86 1.83 21.90
C GLU A 68 -4.98 0.77 21.92
N GLU A 69 -4.72 -0.44 21.43
CA GLU A 69 -5.66 -1.59 21.44
C GLU A 69 -5.42 -2.58 22.61
N GLU A 70 -4.61 -2.23 23.62
CA GLU A 70 -4.35 -3.06 24.84
C GLU A 70 -5.17 -2.61 26.06
#